data_AF-A0A1Y5U1N2-F1
#
_entry.id   AF-A0A1Y5U1N2-F1
#
_cell.length_a   1.000
_cell.length_b   1.000
_cell.length_c   1.000
_cell.angle_alpha   90.00
_cell.angle_beta   90.00
_cell.angle_gamma   90.00
#
_symmetry.space_group_name_H-M   'P 1'
#
loop_
_entity.id
_entity.type
_entity.pdbx_description
1 polymer ?
#
loop_
_entity_poly.entity_id
_entity_poly.type
_entity_poly.pdbx_seq_one_letter_code
_entity_poly.pdbx_strand_id
1 'polypeptide(L)'
;MTTTKKPARLSATLTAEEQADLKRRKRAAGQFLRATRNNADLTQREMGVKIGFNYYTMVGSVESGATRLPGAHWAAWADAVGIDRAELAEQLLKEYEPEIYLCLKAKRRALWK
;
A
#
# COMPACT_ATOMS: atom_id res chain seq x y z
N MET A 1 -6.78 -45.96 20.84
CA MET A 1 -5.59 -45.36 20.19
C MET A 1 -6.02 -44.09 19.47
N THR A 2 -6.08 -42.97 20.18
CA THR A 2 -6.50 -41.67 19.65
C THR A 2 -5.28 -40.79 19.44
N THR A 3 -4.69 -40.83 18.26
CA THR A 3 -3.66 -39.86 17.87
C THR A 3 -4.34 -38.71 17.15
N THR A 4 -4.81 -37.74 17.94
CA THR A 4 -5.21 -36.42 17.44
C THR A 4 -3.97 -35.77 16.84
N LYS A 5 -3.94 -35.66 15.51
CA LYS A 5 -2.89 -34.99 14.77
C LYS A 5 -2.95 -33.49 15.09
N LYS A 6 -2.01 -33.05 15.93
CA LYS A 6 -1.69 -31.65 16.25
C LYS A 6 -1.73 -30.79 14.97
N PRO A 7 -2.50 -29.69 14.88
CA PRO A 7 -2.51 -28.88 13.68
C PRO A 7 -1.14 -28.19 13.54
N ALA A 8 -0.44 -28.50 12.46
CA ALA A 8 0.78 -27.84 12.08
C ALA A 8 0.47 -26.38 11.74
N ARG A 9 0.81 -25.43 12.61
CA ARG A 9 0.98 -24.03 12.21
C ARG A 9 2.33 -23.91 11.50
N LEU A 10 2.34 -24.12 10.20
CA LEU A 10 3.49 -23.86 9.32
C LEU A 10 2.97 -23.05 8.12
N SER A 11 3.50 -21.83 7.97
CA SER A 11 3.35 -20.88 6.86
C SER A 11 2.25 -21.22 5.83
N ALA A 12 1.04 -20.72 6.03
CA ALA A 12 0.00 -20.83 5.02
C ALA A 12 0.42 -20.02 3.79
N THR A 13 0.88 -20.71 2.75
CA THR A 13 1.04 -20.12 1.43
C THR A 13 -0.31 -19.59 0.99
N LEU A 14 -0.38 -18.31 0.64
CA LEU A 14 -1.58 -17.67 0.11
C LEU A 14 -2.16 -18.49 -1.04
N THR A 15 -3.47 -18.63 -1.07
CA THR A 15 -4.20 -19.24 -2.20
C THR A 15 -3.96 -18.45 -3.49
N ALA A 16 -4.20 -19.06 -4.64
CA ALA A 16 -4.06 -18.39 -5.94
C ALA A 16 -4.96 -17.14 -6.04
N GLU A 17 -6.16 -17.21 -5.46
CA GLU A 17 -7.12 -16.10 -5.41
C GLU A 17 -6.59 -14.94 -4.55
N GLU A 18 -6.08 -15.23 -3.35
CA GLU A 18 -5.47 -14.22 -2.48
C GLU A 18 -4.23 -13.57 -3.13
N GLN A 19 -3.41 -14.36 -3.81
CA GLN A 19 -2.26 -13.83 -4.56
C GLN A 19 -2.69 -12.91 -5.71
N ALA A 20 -3.73 -13.30 -6.45
CA ALA A 20 -4.30 -12.48 -7.51
C ALA A 20 -4.90 -11.18 -6.95
N ASP A 21 -5.57 -11.25 -5.80
CA ASP A 21 -6.14 -10.10 -5.08
C ASP A 21 -5.04 -9.11 -4.66
N LEU A 22 -3.98 -9.59 -4.00
CA LEU A 22 -2.84 -8.78 -3.62
C LEU A 22 -2.15 -8.13 -4.82
N LYS A 23 -2.02 -8.86 -5.94
CA LYS A 23 -1.46 -8.31 -7.18
C LYS A 23 -2.35 -7.21 -7.75
N ARG A 24 -3.67 -7.41 -7.77
CA ARG A 24 -4.64 -6.40 -8.23
C ARG A 24 -4.59 -5.14 -7.40
N ARG A 25 -4.58 -5.26 -6.07
CA ARG A 25 -4.50 -4.14 -5.13
C ARG A 25 -3.20 -3.35 -5.25
N LYS A 26 -2.04 -4.04 -5.34
CA LYS A 26 -0.76 -3.36 -5.59
C LYS A 26 -0.78 -2.56 -6.89
N ARG A 27 -1.37 -3.11 -7.95
CA ARG A 27 -1.53 -2.41 -9.23
C ARG A 27 -2.47 -1.21 -9.12
N ALA A 28 -3.58 -1.33 -8.40
CA ALA A 28 -4.49 -0.21 -8.16
C ALA A 28 -3.80 0.95 -7.42
N ALA A 29 -3.04 0.63 -6.35
CA ALA A 29 -2.22 1.61 -5.64
C ALA A 29 -1.18 2.28 -6.56
N GLY A 30 -0.48 1.50 -7.39
CA GLY A 30 0.49 2.02 -8.35
C GLY A 30 -0.13 2.95 -9.40
N GLN A 31 -1.33 2.63 -9.89
CA GLN A 31 -2.08 3.47 -10.83
C GLN A 31 -2.51 4.79 -10.19
N PHE A 32 -2.98 4.75 -8.94
CA PHE A 32 -3.30 5.96 -8.18
C PHE A 32 -2.06 6.85 -8.02
N LEU A 33 -0.93 6.29 -7.58
CA LEU A 33 0.33 7.03 -7.44
C LEU A 33 0.79 7.64 -8.77
N ARG A 34 0.70 6.89 -9.87
CA ARG A 34 1.01 7.40 -11.22
C ARG A 34 0.11 8.57 -11.61
N ALA A 35 -1.20 8.46 -11.34
CA ALA A 35 -2.16 9.52 -11.65
C ALA A 35 -1.85 10.79 -10.87
N THR A 36 -1.60 10.69 -9.57
CA THR A 36 -1.24 11.85 -8.73
C THR A 36 0.07 12.51 -9.19
N ARG A 37 1.09 11.71 -9.55
CA ARG A 37 2.34 12.23 -10.11
C ARG A 37 2.10 12.97 -11.42
N ASN A 38 1.34 12.36 -12.34
CA ASN A 38 1.02 12.96 -13.64
C ASN A 38 0.24 14.27 -13.48
N ASN A 39 -0.72 14.33 -12.55
CA ASN A 39 -1.51 15.55 -12.27
C ASN A 39 -0.66 16.68 -11.67
N ALA A 40 0.48 16.34 -11.06
CA ALA A 40 1.47 17.29 -10.57
C ALA A 40 2.55 17.63 -11.62
N ASP A 41 2.40 17.16 -12.87
CA ASP A 41 3.33 17.34 -13.99
C ASP A 41 4.78 16.91 -13.70
N LEU A 42 4.96 15.93 -12.81
CA LEU A 42 6.28 15.42 -12.46
C LEU A 42 6.65 14.21 -13.30
N THR A 43 7.88 14.12 -13.79
CA THR A 43 8.44 12.87 -14.33
C THR A 43 8.74 11.87 -13.21
N GLN A 44 8.89 10.59 -13.54
CA GLN A 44 9.33 9.58 -12.56
C GLN A 44 10.69 9.92 -11.95
N ARG A 45 11.58 10.55 -12.73
CA ARG A 45 12.89 11.03 -12.26
C ARG A 45 12.75 12.11 -11.21
N GLU A 46 11.96 13.14 -11.49
CA GLU A 46 11.73 14.25 -10.56
C GLU A 46 11.03 13.80 -9.29
N MET A 47 10.05 12.89 -9.41
CA MET A 47 9.42 12.27 -8.26
C MET A 47 10.45 11.53 -7.39
N GLY A 48 11.30 10.70 -8.00
CA GLY A 48 12.34 9.96 -7.27
C GLY A 48 13.28 10.89 -6.48
N VAL A 49 13.68 12.01 -7.07
CA VAL A 49 14.49 13.04 -6.40
C VAL A 49 13.73 13.66 -5.23
N LYS A 50 12.47 14.08 -5.44
CA LYS A 50 11.65 14.73 -4.40
C LYS A 50 11.42 13.86 -3.17
N ILE A 51 11.20 12.56 -3.37
CA ILE A 51 10.91 11.62 -2.26
C ILE A 51 12.15 10.95 -1.67
N GLY A 52 13.35 11.29 -2.17
CA GLY A 52 14.62 10.78 -1.65
C GLY A 52 14.92 9.33 -2.04
N PHE A 53 14.44 8.86 -3.18
CA PHE A 53 14.84 7.55 -3.71
C PHE A 53 16.27 7.61 -4.27
N ASN A 54 17.11 6.65 -3.86
CA ASN A 54 18.46 6.48 -4.42
C ASN A 54 18.44 6.19 -5.93
N TYR A 55 17.37 5.56 -6.42
CA TYR A 55 17.17 5.25 -7.84
C TYR A 55 15.73 5.56 -8.26
N TYR A 56 15.57 6.45 -9.24
CA TYR A 56 14.26 6.83 -9.76
C TYR A 56 13.50 5.66 -10.41
N THR A 57 14.19 4.61 -10.84
CA THR A 57 13.57 3.39 -11.41
C THR A 57 12.59 2.75 -10.44
N MET A 58 12.79 2.94 -9.13
CA MET A 58 11.86 2.50 -8.10
C MET A 58 10.46 3.13 -8.25
N VAL A 59 10.37 4.36 -8.77
CA VAL A 59 9.07 5.01 -9.03
C VAL A 59 8.28 4.19 -10.06
N GLY A 60 8.92 3.72 -11.13
CA GLY A 60 8.26 2.85 -12.12
C GLY A 60 7.83 1.49 -11.55
N SER A 61 8.64 0.88 -10.67
CA SER A 61 8.27 -0.37 -9.99
C SER A 61 7.07 -0.20 -9.06
N VAL A 62 6.99 0.94 -8.37
CA VAL A 62 5.83 1.29 -7.53
C VAL A 62 4.59 1.55 -8.39
N GLU A 63 4.71 2.36 -9.45
CA GLU A 63 3.59 2.71 -10.33
C GLU A 63 3.01 1.53 -11.10
N SER A 64 3.84 0.54 -11.42
CA SER A 64 3.38 -0.71 -12.06
C SER A 64 2.74 -1.70 -11.08
N GLY A 65 2.89 -1.47 -9.77
CA GLY A 65 2.47 -2.37 -8.70
C GLY A 65 3.39 -3.58 -8.51
N ALA A 66 4.60 -3.56 -9.09
CA ALA A 66 5.61 -4.59 -8.86
C ALA A 66 6.08 -4.57 -7.40
N THR A 67 6.30 -3.38 -6.85
CA THR A 67 6.65 -3.15 -5.44
C THR A 67 5.63 -2.20 -4.79
N ARG A 68 5.54 -2.25 -3.46
CA ARG A 68 4.76 -1.25 -2.68
C ARG A 68 5.60 0.01 -2.50
N LEU A 69 4.96 1.17 -2.40
CA LEU A 69 5.63 2.37 -1.87
C LEU A 69 5.96 2.13 -0.39
N PRO A 70 7.25 2.17 0.03
CA PRO A 70 7.57 1.97 1.43
C PRO A 70 6.95 3.07 2.30
N GLY A 71 6.43 2.71 3.48
CA GLY A 71 5.68 3.62 4.37
C GLY A 71 6.41 4.93 4.68
N ALA A 72 7.74 4.88 4.80
CA ALA A 72 8.59 6.05 5.05
C ALA A 72 8.48 7.14 3.96
N HIS A 73 8.04 6.81 2.74
CA HIS A 73 7.95 7.75 1.62
C HIS A 73 6.51 8.23 1.34
N TRP A 74 5.51 7.80 2.10
CA TRP A 74 4.11 8.18 1.84
C TRP A 74 3.92 9.70 2.02
N ALA A 75 4.40 10.25 3.14
CA ALA A 75 4.33 11.68 3.39
C ALA A 75 5.06 12.50 2.31
N ALA A 76 6.29 12.07 1.96
CA ALA A 76 7.07 12.75 0.93
C ALA A 76 6.41 12.69 -0.46
N TRP A 77 5.74 11.58 -0.80
CA TRP A 77 4.97 11.49 -2.04
C TRP A 77 3.81 12.48 -2.04
N ALA A 78 3.03 12.51 -0.96
CA ALA A 78 1.89 13.42 -0.81
C ALA A 78 2.31 14.88 -0.94
N ASP A 79 3.39 15.26 -0.24
CA ASP A 79 3.96 16.61 -0.32
C ASP A 79 4.44 16.96 -1.73
N ALA A 80 5.05 16.00 -2.43
CA ALA A 80 5.56 16.20 -3.79
C ALA A 80 4.45 16.47 -4.82
N VAL A 81 3.27 15.87 -4.63
CA VAL A 81 2.11 16.01 -5.54
C VAL A 81 1.06 17.00 -5.04
N GLY A 82 1.25 17.58 -3.85
CA GLY A 82 0.32 18.57 -3.27
C GLY A 82 -1.01 17.98 -2.79
N ILE A 83 -1.05 16.71 -2.40
CA ILE A 83 -2.24 16.05 -1.84
C ILE A 83 -2.10 15.97 -0.31
N ASP A 84 -3.22 16.00 0.40
CA ASP A 84 -3.22 15.79 1.85
C ASP A 84 -2.57 14.43 2.22
N ARG A 85 -1.71 14.45 3.24
CA ARG A 85 -0.97 13.26 3.66
C ARG A 85 -1.90 12.14 4.15
N ALA A 86 -2.98 12.49 4.83
CA ALA A 86 -3.95 11.51 5.32
C ALA A 86 -4.77 10.93 4.16
N GLU A 87 -5.15 11.75 3.17
CA GLU A 87 -5.82 11.27 1.95
C GLU A 87 -4.98 10.24 1.19
N LEU A 88 -3.71 10.55 0.94
CA LEU A 88 -2.81 9.61 0.26
C LEU A 88 -2.59 8.33 1.10
N ALA A 89 -2.32 8.49 2.40
CA ALA A 89 -2.12 7.35 3.29
C ALA A 89 -3.36 6.45 3.38
N GLU A 90 -4.54 7.05 3.41
CA GLU A 90 -5.82 6.34 3.44
C GLU A 90 -6.01 5.49 2.18
N GLN A 91 -5.78 6.08 1.01
CA GLN A 91 -5.90 5.38 -0.26
C GLN A 91 -4.88 4.23 -0.38
N LEU A 92 -3.64 4.43 0.05
CA LEU A 92 -2.63 3.37 0.06
C LEU A 92 -2.94 2.27 1.08
N LEU A 93 -3.44 2.63 2.27
CA LEU A 93 -3.78 1.65 3.30
C LEU A 93 -4.97 0.79 2.87
N LYS A 94 -5.99 1.39 2.26
CA LYS A 94 -7.16 0.68 1.70
C LYS A 94 -6.75 -0.39 0.69
N GLU A 95 -5.75 -0.10 -0.14
CA GLU A 95 -5.26 -1.06 -1.13
C GLU A 95 -4.27 -2.06 -0.53
N TYR A 96 -3.26 -1.62 0.23
CA TYR A 96 -2.20 -2.50 0.71
C TYR A 96 -2.64 -3.39 1.87
N GLU A 97 -3.44 -2.87 2.80
CA GLU A 97 -3.81 -3.54 4.05
C GLU A 97 -5.29 -3.26 4.38
N PRO A 98 -6.24 -3.82 3.60
CA PRO A 98 -7.67 -3.54 3.76
C PRO A 98 -8.21 -3.84 5.16
N GLU A 99 -7.73 -4.89 5.81
CA GLU A 99 -8.13 -5.24 7.17
C GLU A 99 -7.72 -4.17 8.18
N ILE A 100 -6.51 -3.61 8.03
CA ILE A 100 -6.03 -2.51 8.87
C ILE A 100 -6.82 -1.24 8.59
N TYR A 101 -7.10 -0.95 7.32
CA TYR A 101 -7.97 0.16 6.92
C TYR A 101 -9.36 0.05 7.56
N LEU A 102 -9.98 -1.14 7.53
CA LEU A 102 -11.28 -1.38 8.17
C LEU A 102 -11.23 -1.20 9.69
N CYS A 103 -10.18 -1.70 10.35
CA CYS A 103 -9.95 -1.46 11.78
C CYS A 103 -9.82 0.03 12.11
N LEU A 104 -9.11 0.80 11.28
CA LEU A 104 -8.95 2.24 11.45
C LEU A 104 -10.27 3.01 11.24
N LYS A 105 -11.08 2.57 10.27
CA LYS A 105 -12.39 3.18 9.96
C LYS A 105 -13.52 2.70 10.86
N ALA A 106 -13.32 1.62 11.61
CA ALA A 106 -14.28 1.17 12.60
C ALA A 106 -14.51 2.29 13.61
N LYS A 107 -15.77 2.74 13.75
CA LYS A 107 -16.13 3.78 14.71
C LYS A 107 -15.66 3.34 16.10
N ARG A 108 -14.88 4.18 16.79
CA ARG A 108 -14.63 4.05 18.22
C ARG A 108 -15.98 4.05 18.92
N ARG A 109 -16.51 2.88 19.25
CA ARG A 109 -17.64 2.77 20.18
C ARG A 109 -17.08 3.27 21.50
N ALA A 110 -17.54 4.44 21.96
CA ALA A 110 -17.17 4.97 23.27
C ALA A 110 -17.65 3.98 24.33
N LEU A 111 -16.77 3.06 24.71
CA LEU A 111 -16.96 2.15 25.83
C LEU A 111 -16.38 2.82 27.06
N TRP A 112 -17.02 3.88 27.54
CA TRP A 112 -16.90 4.31 28.94
C TRP A 112 -18.29 4.75 29.41
N LYS A 113 -18.88 3.93 30.29
CA LYS A 113 -19.89 4.35 31.27
C LYS A 113 -19.16 4.52 32.59
#